data_AF-A0A3C1MDR8-F1
#
_entry.id   AF-A0A3C1MDR8-F1
#
_cell.length_a   1.000
_cell.length_b   1.000
_cell.length_c   1.000
_cell.angle_alpha   90.00
_cell.angle_beta   90.00
_cell.angle_gamma   90.00
#
_symmetry.space_group_name_H-M   'P 1'
#
loop_
_entity.id
_entity.type
_entity.pdbx_description
1 polymer ?
#
loop_
_entity_poly.entity_id
_entity_poly.type
_entity_poly.pdbx_seq_one_letter_code
_entity_poly.pdbx_strand_id
1 'polypeptide(L)'
;MPRNLVIVESPAKAKTIEGYLGADYQVASCYGHIRDLPKNSKAIDVAHGFQPTYEISEGKQHIVKALKALAHPADCVYLASDDDREGESISWHLKEALKL
;
A
#
# COMPACT_ATOMS: atom_id res chain seq x y z
N MET A 1 14.32 10.52 -14.27
CA MET A 1 13.55 10.15 -13.07
C MET A 1 12.34 9.38 -13.56
N PRO A 2 12.00 8.24 -12.94
CA PRO A 2 10.82 7.49 -13.33
C PRO A 2 9.58 8.36 -13.17
N ARG A 3 8.67 8.31 -14.15
CA ARG A 3 7.41 9.06 -14.12
C ARG A 3 6.34 8.33 -13.33
N ASN A 4 6.41 7.00 -13.28
CA ASN A 4 5.37 6.16 -12.73
C ASN A 4 5.89 5.38 -11.51
N LEU A 5 5.01 5.18 -10.52
CA LEU A 5 5.27 4.33 -9.37
C LEU A 5 4.41 3.07 -9.45
N VAL A 6 5.00 1.89 -9.29
CA VAL A 6 4.28 0.63 -9.10
C VAL A 6 4.52 0.13 -7.68
N ILE A 7 3.44 -0.15 -6.94
CA ILE A 7 3.52 -0.68 -5.59
C ILE A 7 3.05 -2.14 -5.61
N VAL A 8 3.90 -3.04 -5.15
CA VAL A 8 3.64 -4.48 -5.04
C VAL A 8 3.77 -4.95 -3.59
N GLU A 9 3.33 -6.16 -3.30
CA GLU A 9 3.32 -6.68 -1.93
C GLU A 9 4.68 -7.13 -1.41
N SER A 10 5.50 -7.76 -2.27
CA SER A 10 6.74 -8.42 -1.85
C SER A 10 7.98 -7.86 -2.56
N PRO A 11 9.15 -7.83 -1.89
CA PRO A 11 10.40 -7.35 -2.49
C PRO A 11 10.86 -8.18 -3.70
N ALA A 12 10.56 -9.47 -3.70
CA ALA A 12 10.89 -10.36 -4.80
C ALA A 12 10.14 -9.96 -6.09
N LYS A 13 8.82 -9.73 -6.00
CA LYS A 13 8.01 -9.24 -7.12
C LYS A 13 8.50 -7.88 -7.61
N ALA A 14 8.87 -6.99 -6.68
CA ALA A 14 9.35 -5.65 -7.04
C ALA A 14 10.57 -5.73 -7.96
N LYS A 15 11.57 -6.53 -7.58
CA LYS A 15 12.79 -6.73 -8.38
C LYS A 15 12.49 -7.34 -9.75
N THR A 16 11.57 -8.31 -9.83
CA THR A 16 11.18 -8.93 -11.10
C THR A 16 10.47 -7.96 -12.03
N ILE A 17 9.47 -7.23 -11.53
CA ILE A 17 8.65 -6.30 -12.33
C ILE A 17 9.46 -5.08 -12.77
N GLU A 18 10.36 -4.57 -11.92
CA GLU A 18 11.26 -3.46 -12.28
C GLU A 18 12.13 -3.80 -13.49
N GLY A 19 12.61 -5.04 -13.58
CA GLY A 19 13.37 -5.54 -14.73
C GLY A 19 12.57 -5.59 -16.04
N TYR A 20 11.24 -5.73 -15.96
CA TYR A 20 10.37 -5.77 -17.14
C TYR A 20 9.92 -4.38 -17.60
N LEU A 21 9.66 -3.47 -16.66
CA LEU A 21 9.08 -2.16 -16.96
C LEU A 21 10.12 -1.10 -17.37
N GLY A 22 11.38 -1.26 -16.92
CA GLY A 22 12.48 -0.37 -17.31
C GLY A 22 12.42 1.02 -16.65
N ALA A 23 13.19 1.96 -17.21
CA ALA A 23 13.56 3.21 -16.54
C ALA A 23 12.42 4.22 -16.29
N ASP A 24 11.26 4.05 -16.94
CA ASP A 24 10.09 4.92 -16.76
C ASP A 24 9.30 4.60 -15.49
N TYR A 25 9.55 3.44 -14.88
CA TYR A 25 8.85 2.96 -13.69
C TYR A 25 9.80 2.79 -12.52
N GLN A 26 9.35 3.23 -11.35
CA GLN A 26 9.93 2.83 -10.08
C GLN A 26 9.04 1.78 -9.45
N VAL A 27 9.60 0.64 -9.02
CA VAL A 27 8.81 -0.42 -8.37
C VAL A 27 9.18 -0.52 -6.90
N ALA A 28 8.20 -0.39 -6.02
CA ALA A 28 8.37 -0.42 -4.57
C ALA A 28 7.52 -1.53 -3.93
N SER A 29 7.99 -2.06 -2.80
CA SER A 29 7.26 -3.06 -2.02
C SER A 29 6.61 -2.44 -0.79
N CYS A 30 5.34 -2.76 -0.52
CA CYS A 30 4.67 -2.40 0.74
C CYS A 30 4.91 -3.41 1.87
N TYR A 31 5.53 -4.56 1.55
CA TYR A 31 5.81 -5.66 2.48
C TYR A 31 4.54 -6.30 3.06
N GLY A 32 3.46 -6.37 2.26
CA GLY A 32 2.13 -6.82 2.68
C GLY A 32 1.32 -5.72 3.39
N HIS A 33 0.38 -6.13 4.25
CA HIS A 33 -0.52 -5.22 4.98
C HIS A 33 0.22 -4.07 5.68
N ILE A 34 -0.27 -2.85 5.52
CA ILE A 34 0.29 -1.62 6.13
C ILE A 34 -0.62 -0.98 7.18
N ARG A 35 -1.87 -1.43 7.23
CA ARG A 35 -2.85 -1.01 8.22
C ARG A 35 -3.51 -2.26 8.79
N ASP A 36 -3.94 -2.15 10.03
CA ASP A 36 -4.71 -3.19 10.71
C ASP A 36 -5.72 -2.53 11.66
N LEU A 37 -6.62 -3.33 12.22
CA LEU A 37 -7.48 -2.91 13.30
C LEU A 37 -6.66 -2.63 14.56
N PRO A 38 -6.99 -1.57 15.33
CA PRO A 38 -6.35 -1.35 16.62
C PRO A 38 -6.66 -2.52 17.56
N LYS A 39 -5.72 -2.90 18.42
CA LYS A 39 -5.86 -4.04 19.35
C LYS A 39 -6.84 -3.80 20.51
N ASN A 40 -7.63 -2.73 20.46
CA ASN A 40 -8.55 -2.32 21.52
C ASN A 40 -10.01 -2.61 21.15
N SER A 41 -10.90 -2.49 22.14
CA SER A 41 -12.33 -2.75 21.98
C SER A 41 -13.09 -1.74 21.10
N LYS A 42 -12.43 -0.73 20.55
CA LYS A 42 -13.02 0.30 19.67
C LYS A 42 -12.66 0.12 18.19
N ALA A 43 -12.11 -1.03 17.81
CA ALA A 43 -11.75 -1.32 16.43
C ALA A 43 -12.95 -1.32 15.46
N ILE A 44 -14.09 -1.83 15.91
CA ILE A 44 -15.30 -1.96 15.09
C ILE A 44 -16.46 -1.23 15.80
N ASP A 45 -17.07 -0.28 15.10
CA ASP A 45 -18.30 0.36 15.56
C ASP A 45 -19.52 -0.49 15.18
N VAL A 46 -19.92 -1.37 16.09
CA VAL A 46 -21.06 -2.28 15.91
C VAL A 46 -22.39 -1.52 15.84
N ALA A 47 -22.50 -0.36 16.50
CA ALA A 47 -23.74 0.43 16.51
C ALA A 47 -23.98 1.13 15.17
N HIS A 48 -22.92 1.51 14.46
CA HIS A 48 -23.01 2.26 13.20
C HIS A 48 -22.66 1.41 11.97
N GLY A 49 -23.13 0.16 11.93
CA GLY A 49 -23.02 -0.70 10.74
C GLY A 49 -21.66 -1.38 10.58
N PHE A 50 -21.00 -1.73 11.69
CA PHE A 50 -19.71 -2.43 11.70
C PHE A 50 -18.56 -1.64 11.06
N GLN A 51 -18.57 -0.31 11.19
CA GLN A 51 -17.52 0.52 10.61
C GLN A 51 -16.17 0.23 11.29
N PRO A 52 -15.14 -0.18 10.52
CA PRO A 52 -13.82 -0.43 11.07
C PRO A 52 -13.02 0.87 11.20
N THR A 53 -12.26 0.98 12.28
CA THR A 53 -11.15 1.94 12.37
C THR A 53 -9.86 1.21 12.04
N TYR A 54 -9.07 1.78 11.13
CA TYR A 54 -7.76 1.23 10.77
C TYR A 54 -6.64 2.17 11.19
N GLU A 55 -5.56 1.60 11.73
CA GLU A 55 -4.34 2.32 12.06
C GLU A 55 -3.15 1.77 11.26
N ILE A 56 -2.12 2.59 11.05
CA ILE A 56 -0.88 2.11 10.45
C ILE A 56 -0.24 1.14 11.43
N SER A 57 0.03 -0.09 10.98
CA SER A 57 0.62 -1.13 11.81
C SER A 57 1.96 -0.68 12.40
N GLU A 58 2.25 -1.12 13.61
CA GLU A 58 3.51 -0.80 14.29
C GLU A 58 4.72 -1.22 13.44
N GLY A 59 5.72 -0.34 13.33
CA GLY A 59 6.89 -0.57 12.51
C GLY A 59 6.69 -0.27 11.02
N LYS A 60 5.47 -0.04 10.51
CA LYS A 60 5.21 0.25 9.09
C LYS A 60 5.10 1.74 8.74
N GLN A 61 5.21 2.63 9.73
CA GLN A 61 5.13 4.08 9.53
C GLN A 61 6.22 4.60 8.59
N HIS A 62 7.44 4.02 8.67
CA HIS A 62 8.54 4.40 7.79
C HIS A 62 8.28 3.99 6.33
N ILE A 63 7.66 2.82 6.10
CA ILE A 63 7.25 2.34 4.77
C ILE A 63 6.21 3.29 4.19
N VAL A 64 5.15 3.61 4.95
CA VAL A 64 4.10 4.54 4.49
C VAL A 64 4.70 5.91 4.16
N LYS A 65 5.62 6.41 4.99
CA LYS A 65 6.31 7.68 4.72
C LYS A 65 7.14 7.63 3.43
N ALA A 66 7.88 6.55 3.20
CA ALA A 66 8.67 6.36 1.99
C ALA A 66 7.77 6.27 0.74
N LEU A 67 6.72 5.45 0.79
CA LEU A 67 5.78 5.30 -0.32
C LEU A 67 5.06 6.62 -0.64
N LYS A 68 4.67 7.42 0.36
CA LYS A 68 4.13 8.77 0.14
C LYS A 68 5.10 9.69 -0.59
N ALA A 69 6.38 9.66 -0.20
CA ALA A 69 7.42 10.48 -0.84
C ALA A 69 7.66 10.09 -2.31
N LEU A 70 7.47 8.80 -2.64
CA LEU A 70 7.56 8.31 -4.03
C LEU A 70 6.29 8.59 -4.83
N ALA A 71 5.11 8.48 -4.19
CA ALA A 71 3.82 8.67 -4.86
C ALA A 71 3.54 10.14 -5.20
N HIS A 72 3.96 11.08 -4.33
CA HIS A 72 3.69 12.51 -4.52
C HIS A 72 4.21 13.10 -5.85
N PRO A 73 5.46 12.80 -6.29
CA PRO A 73 5.97 13.30 -7.57
C PRO A 73 5.63 12.39 -8.77
N ALA A 74 4.95 11.25 -8.58
CA ALA A 74 4.63 10.33 -9.66
C ALA A 74 3.43 10.84 -10.47
N ASP A 75 3.50 10.74 -11.80
CA ASP A 75 2.39 11.07 -12.70
C ASP A 75 1.24 10.06 -12.56
N CYS A 76 1.59 8.78 -12.33
CA CYS A 76 0.64 7.71 -12.09
C CYS A 76 1.17 6.73 -11.03
N VAL A 77 0.26 6.25 -10.18
CA VAL A 77 0.53 5.21 -9.18
C VAL A 77 -0.28 3.96 -9.51
N TYR A 78 0.42 2.87 -9.79
CA TYR A 78 -0.15 1.55 -10.05
C TYR A 78 -0.09 0.70 -8.79
N LEU A 79 -1.25 0.27 -8.29
CA LEU A 79 -1.35 -0.71 -7.21
C LEU A 79 -1.42 -2.09 -7.84
N ALA A 80 -0.33 -2.85 -7.74
CA ALA A 80 -0.13 -4.14 -8.40
C ALA A 80 -0.02 -5.27 -7.36
N SER A 81 -1.04 -5.35 -6.49
CA SER A 81 -1.27 -6.46 -5.57
C SER A 81 -1.67 -7.73 -6.32
N ASP A 82 -1.77 -8.85 -5.62
CA ASP A 82 -2.33 -10.07 -6.21
C ASP A 82 -3.80 -9.90 -6.59
N ASP A 83 -4.22 -10.63 -7.63
CA ASP A 83 -5.61 -10.65 -8.14
C ASP A 83 -6.49 -11.56 -7.28
N ASP A 84 -6.55 -11.24 -6.00
CA ASP A 84 -7.41 -11.88 -5.03
C ASP A 84 -7.96 -10.88 -4.01
N ARG A 85 -8.82 -11.36 -3.12
CA ARG A 85 -9.45 -10.52 -2.08
C ARG A 85 -8.44 -9.88 -1.12
N GLU A 86 -7.32 -10.54 -0.86
CA GLU A 86 -6.32 -10.06 0.07
C GLU A 86 -5.49 -8.95 -0.59
N GLY A 87 -5.08 -9.17 -1.84
CA GLY A 87 -4.42 -8.16 -2.65
C GLY A 87 -5.28 -6.92 -2.83
N GLU A 88 -6.56 -7.07 -3.17
CA GLU A 88 -7.49 -5.93 -3.30
C GLU A 88 -7.64 -5.16 -1.98
N SER A 89 -7.70 -5.87 -0.85
CA SER A 89 -7.69 -5.25 0.47
C SER A 89 -6.41 -4.45 0.72
N ILE A 90 -5.23 -5.02 0.41
CA ILE A 90 -3.94 -4.34 0.55
C ILE A 90 -3.90 -3.07 -0.32
N SER A 91 -4.36 -3.16 -1.57
CA SER A 91 -4.46 -2.04 -2.49
C SER A 91 -5.38 -0.94 -1.96
N TRP A 92 -6.55 -1.31 -1.44
CA TRP A 92 -7.45 -0.36 -0.78
C TRP A 92 -6.77 0.30 0.44
N HIS A 93 -6.08 -0.47 1.28
CA HIS A 93 -5.35 0.08 2.43
C HIS A 93 -4.22 1.02 2.03
N LEU A 94 -3.51 0.75 0.93
CA LEU A 94 -2.51 1.62 0.35
C LEU A 94 -3.13 2.93 -0.13
N LYS A 95 -4.20 2.87 -0.92
CA LYS A 95 -4.91 4.05 -1.40
C LYS A 95 -5.29 4.99 -0.25
N GLU A 96 -5.95 4.46 0.77
CA GLU A 96 -6.40 5.23 1.93
C GLU A 96 -5.23 5.79 2.77
N ALA A 97 -4.20 4.98 3.02
CA ALA A 97 -3.06 5.40 3.84
C ALA A 97 -2.21 6.46 3.14
N LEU A 98 -2.03 6.32 1.81
CA LEU A 98 -1.21 7.19 0.97
C LEU A 98 -1.98 8.42 0.47
N LYS A 99 -3.32 8.41 0.55
CA LYS A 99 -4.23 9.45 0.03
C LYS A 99 -4.12 9.61 -1.49
N LEU A 100 -4.17 8.48 -2.20
CA LEU A 100 -4.17 8.41 -3.66
C LEU A 100 -5.57 8.65 -4.24
#